data_AF-A0A0Q6C2S2-F1
#
_entry.id   AF-A0A0Q6C2S2-F1
#
_cell.length_a   1.000
_cell.length_b   1.000
_cell.length_c   1.000
_cell.angle_alpha   90.00
_cell.angle_beta   90.00
_cell.angle_gamma   90.00
#
_symmetry.space_group_name_H-M   'P 1'
#
loop_
_entity.id
_entity.type
_entity.pdbx_description
1 polymer ?
#
loop_
_entity_poly.entity_id
_entity_poly.type
_entity_poly.pdbx_seq_one_letter_code
_entity_poly.pdbx_strand_id
1 'polypeptide(L)'
;MKQARSFPERLETTLIVGLVAGILLIAQRYNLTLYKAGLTILVLSTLLQIAVGNLRKDASVGRSIAFVAMVLGIIAIVFCVGILLVPYFSQLGR
;
A
#
# COMPACT_ATOMS: atom_id res chain seq x y z
N MET A 1 -1.55 12.91 30.26
CA MET A 1 -2.55 13.43 29.29
C MET A 1 -2.74 12.38 28.21
N LYS A 2 -3.84 11.62 28.22
CA LYS A 2 -4.12 10.60 27.19
C LYS A 2 -4.58 11.32 25.92
N GLN A 3 -3.63 11.66 25.05
CA GLN A 3 -3.95 12.13 23.71
C GLN A 3 -4.65 10.97 22.98
N ALA A 4 -5.95 11.12 22.72
CA ALA A 4 -6.68 10.20 21.88
C ALA A 4 -5.98 10.21 20.51
N ARG A 5 -5.33 9.10 20.14
CA ARG A 5 -4.60 8.98 18.86
C ARG A 5 -5.53 9.44 17.74
N SER A 6 -5.02 10.37 16.94
CA SER A 6 -5.74 10.86 15.77
C SER A 6 -6.05 9.70 14.82
N PHE A 7 -7.15 9.79 14.06
CA PHE A 7 -7.54 8.75 13.11
C PHE A 7 -6.40 8.32 12.16
N PRO A 8 -5.58 9.25 11.62
CA PRO A 8 -4.40 8.90 10.81
C PRO A 8 -3.37 8.06 11.58
N GLU A 9 -3.08 8.38 12.84
CA GLU A 9 -2.11 7.63 13.65
C GLU A 9 -2.58 6.20 13.96
N ARG A 10 -3.89 6.00 14.12
CA ARG A 10 -4.46 4.65 14.30
C ARG A 10 -4.31 3.82 13.03
N LEU A 11 -4.62 4.40 11.87
CA LEU A 11 -4.44 3.73 10.57
C LEU A 11 -2.97 3.40 10.30
N GLU A 12 -2.08 4.35 10.56
CA GLU A 12 -0.64 4.15 10.41
C GLU A 12 -0.15 3.01 11.31
N THR A 13 -0.58 2.99 12.58
CA THR A 13 -0.23 1.90 13.51
C THR A 13 -0.75 0.55 12.99
N THR A 14 -1.99 0.47 12.50
CA THR A 14 -2.55 -0.76 11.94
C THR A 14 -1.76 -1.23 10.71
N LEU A 15 -1.31 -0.31 9.86
CA LEU A 15 -0.50 -0.64 8.68
C LEU A 15 0.90 -1.13 9.06
N ILE A 16 1.53 -0.52 10.06
CA ILE A 16 2.81 -1.01 10.60
C ILE A 16 2.65 -2.43 11.14
N VAL A 17 1.58 -2.72 11.88
CA VAL A 17 1.28 -4.07 12.38
C VAL A 17 1.06 -5.05 11.21
N GLY A 18 0.35 -4.62 10.16
CA GLY A 18 0.14 -5.40 8.94
C GLY A 18 1.44 -5.73 8.20
N LEU A 19 2.37 -4.77 8.11
CA LEU A 19 3.71 -5.00 7.57
C LEU A 19 4.47 -6.07 8.35
N VAL A 20 4.50 -5.96 9.69
CA VAL A 20 5.19 -6.94 10.54
C VAL A 20 4.59 -8.33 10.35
N ALA A 21 3.25 -8.43 10.33
CA ALA A 21 2.57 -9.70 10.06
C ALA A 21 2.91 -10.25 8.65
N GLY A 22 2.93 -9.40 7.63
CA GLY A 22 3.34 -9.76 6.27
C GLY A 22 4.78 -10.31 6.22
N ILE A 23 5.73 -9.66 6.88
CA ILE A 23 7.12 -10.10 6.97
C ILE A 23 7.20 -11.48 7.65
N LEU A 24 6.48 -11.68 8.76
CA LEU A 24 6.47 -12.96 9.46
C LEU A 24 5.88 -14.09 8.60
N LEU A 25 4.84 -13.79 7.81
CA LEU A 25 4.23 -14.74 6.88
C LEU A 25 5.15 -15.09 5.69
N ILE A 26 5.98 -14.15 5.24
CA ILE A 26 7.00 -14.38 4.19
C ILE A 26 8.20 -15.16 4.75
N ALA A 27 8.56 -14.91 6.01
CA ALA A 27 9.73 -15.53 6.65
C ALA A 27 9.58 -17.05 6.82
N GLN A 28 8.36 -17.56 6.95
CA GLN A 28 8.14 -19.01 6.94
C GLN A 28 8.39 -19.60 5.54
N ARG A 29 9.25 -20.61 5.47
CA ARG A 29 9.58 -21.31 4.21
C ARG A 29 8.67 -22.50 3.90
N TYR A 30 7.78 -22.87 4.83
CA TYR A 30 7.06 -24.14 4.79
C TYR A 30 5.87 -24.15 3.83
N ASN A 31 5.24 -23.00 3.58
CA ASN A 31 4.01 -22.95 2.82
C ASN A 31 3.99 -21.80 1.82
N LEU A 32 3.99 -22.14 0.53
CA LEU A 32 3.93 -21.18 -0.58
C LEU A 32 2.64 -20.34 -0.60
N THR A 33 1.51 -20.87 -0.13
CA THR A 33 0.25 -20.14 -0.08
C THR A 33 0.30 -19.04 0.97
N LEU A 34 0.83 -19.35 2.16
CA LEU A 34 1.03 -18.36 3.22
C LEU A 34 2.09 -17.33 2.84
N TYR A 35 3.14 -17.75 2.13
CA TYR A 35 4.13 -16.83 1.56
C TYR A 35 3.48 -15.84 0.59
N LYS A 36 2.65 -16.32 -0.35
CA LYS A 36 1.93 -15.46 -1.30
C LYS A 36 0.98 -14.51 -0.58
N ALA A 37 0.24 -14.99 0.41
CA ALA A 37 -0.64 -14.16 1.23
C ALA A 37 0.15 -13.08 1.99
N GLY A 38 1.28 -13.45 2.61
CA GLY A 38 2.18 -12.51 3.28
C GLY A 38 2.74 -11.46 2.34
N LEU A 39 3.14 -11.87 1.13
CA LEU A 39 3.60 -10.97 0.07
C LEU A 39 2.50 -9.99 -0.36
N THR A 40 1.28 -10.47 -0.60
CA THR A 40 0.14 -9.61 -0.95
C THR A 40 -0.17 -8.61 0.17
N ILE A 41 -0.21 -9.06 1.43
CA ILE A 41 -0.40 -8.19 2.60
C ILE A 41 0.70 -7.12 2.65
N LEU A 42 1.95 -7.52 2.48
CA LEU A 42 3.10 -6.61 2.53
C LEU A 42 3.02 -5.53 1.45
N VAL A 43 2.70 -5.92 0.21
CA VAL A 43 2.58 -4.99 -0.92
C VAL A 43 1.42 -4.02 -0.68
N LEU A 44 0.24 -4.52 -0.30
CA LEU A 44 -0.93 -3.68 -0.06
C LEU A 44 -0.72 -2.73 1.14
N SER A 45 -0.12 -3.22 2.23
CA SER A 45 0.21 -2.40 3.39
C SER A 45 1.18 -1.29 3.01
N THR A 46 2.25 -1.61 2.27
CA THR A 46 3.23 -0.60 1.82
C THR A 46 2.58 0.49 0.94
N LEU A 47 1.77 0.10 -0.04
CA LEU A 47 1.08 1.05 -0.91
C LEU A 47 0.14 1.95 -0.11
N LEU A 48 -0.63 1.38 0.82
CA LEU A 48 -1.55 2.15 1.66
C LEU A 48 -0.78 3.04 2.65
N GLN A 49 0.41 2.66 3.06
CA GLN A 49 1.24 3.40 4.01
C GLN A 49 1.95 4.61 3.39
N ILE A 50 2.28 4.57 2.09
CA ILE A 50 2.71 5.77 1.36
C ILE A 50 1.59 6.82 1.38
N ALA A 51 0.34 6.38 1.20
CA ALA A 51 -0.82 7.26 1.18
C ALA A 51 -1.19 7.76 2.59
N VAL A 52 -1.26 6.87 3.58
CA VAL A 52 -1.61 7.18 4.98
C VAL A 52 -0.51 7.95 5.70
N GLY A 53 0.76 7.61 5.48
CA GLY A 53 1.90 8.32 6.06
C GLY A 53 2.05 9.76 5.56
N ASN A 54 1.44 10.09 4.42
CA ASN A 54 1.43 11.44 3.85
C ASN A 54 0.16 12.25 4.20
N LEU A 55 -0.74 11.72 5.05
CA LEU A 55 -1.87 12.49 5.58
C LEU A 55 -1.40 13.56 6.55
N ARG A 56 -1.80 14.80 6.32
CA ARG A 56 -1.67 15.87 7.33
C ARG A 56 -2.56 15.54 8.53
N LYS A 57 -1.96 15.47 9.73
CA LYS A 57 -2.63 15.15 11.00
C LYS A 57 -3.73 16.15 11.40
N ASP A 58 -3.81 17.27 10.69
CA ASP A 58 -4.69 18.41 10.93
C ASP A 58 -5.89 18.45 9.95
N ALA A 59 -5.94 17.54 8.98
CA ALA A 59 -6.98 17.49 7.95
C ALA A 59 -8.16 16.57 8.33
N SER A 60 -9.38 17.01 8.03
CA SER A 60 -10.60 16.22 8.27
C SER A 60 -10.53 14.84 7.58
N VAL A 61 -11.05 13.81 8.26
CA VAL A 61 -11.00 12.40 7.85
C VAL A 61 -11.41 12.19 6.38
N GLY A 62 -12.37 12.96 5.88
CA GLY A 62 -12.81 12.91 4.48
C GLY A 62 -11.78 13.41 3.46
N ARG A 63 -11.07 14.52 3.73
CA ARG A 63 -10.01 15.03 2.83
C ARG A 63 -8.81 14.10 2.79
N SER A 64 -8.52 13.51 3.93
CA SER A 64 -7.50 12.48 4.12
C SER A 64 -7.77 11.22 3.27
N ILE A 65 -9.01 10.70 3.29
CA ILE A 65 -9.40 9.57 2.45
C ILE A 65 -9.37 9.93 0.95
N ALA A 66 -9.83 11.14 0.59
CA ALA A 66 -9.80 11.59 -0.81
C ALA A 66 -8.38 11.71 -1.36
N PHE A 67 -7.42 12.16 -0.54
CA PHE A 67 -6.01 12.22 -0.91
C PHE A 67 -5.42 10.82 -1.13
N VAL A 68 -5.71 9.87 -0.22
CA VAL A 68 -5.29 8.45 -0.37
C VAL A 68 -5.85 7.84 -1.66
N ALA A 69 -7.14 8.04 -1.92
CA ALA A 69 -7.79 7.54 -3.13
C ALA A 69 -7.18 8.15 -4.41
N MET A 70 -6.84 9.45 -4.38
CA MET A 70 -6.18 10.13 -5.50
C MET A 70 -4.80 9.54 -5.78
N VAL A 71 -3.96 9.36 -4.74
CA VAL A 71 -2.61 8.79 -4.89
C VAL A 71 -2.68 7.36 -5.43
N LEU A 72 -3.56 6.52 -4.87
CA LEU A 72 -3.77 5.16 -5.37
C LEU A 72 -4.27 5.14 -6.83
N GLY A 73 -5.14 6.08 -7.19
CA GLY A 73 -5.60 6.25 -8.57
C GLY A 73 -4.47 6.58 -9.54
N ILE A 74 -3.57 7.50 -9.17
CA ILE A 74 -2.40 7.84 -9.99
C ILE A 74 -1.49 6.62 -10.17
N ILE A 75 -1.21 5.89 -9.09
CA ILE A 75 -0.40 4.65 -9.15
C ILE A 75 -1.04 3.65 -10.09
N ALA A 76 -2.34 3.39 -9.95
CA ALA A 76 -3.08 2.47 -10.82
C ALA A 76 -3.00 2.87 -12.30
N ILE A 77 -3.12 4.17 -12.60
CA ILE A 77 -2.99 4.69 -13.97
C ILE A 77 -1.60 4.42 -14.53
N VAL A 78 -0.54 4.76 -13.78
CA VAL A 78 0.85 4.55 -14.23
C VAL A 78 1.12 3.07 -14.51
N PHE A 79 0.68 2.17 -13.62
CA PHE A 79 0.82 0.73 -13.85
C PHE A 79 0.01 0.24 -15.04
N CYS A 80 -1.22 0.70 -15.21
CA CYS A 80 -2.08 0.31 -16.33
C CYS A 80 -1.48 0.75 -17.67
N VAL A 81 -0.99 2.00 -17.75
CA VAL A 81 -0.27 2.52 -18.92
C VAL A 81 0.99 1.69 -19.18
N GLY A 82 1.77 1.39 -18.14
CA GLY A 82 2.95 0.55 -18.25
C GLY A 82 2.63 -0.82 -18.85
N ILE A 83 1.60 -1.50 -18.36
CA ILE A 83 1.14 -2.82 -18.86
C ILE A 83 0.66 -2.74 -20.31
N LEU A 84 -0.10 -1.71 -20.67
CA LEU A 84 -0.60 -1.52 -22.03
C LEU A 84 0.52 -1.23 -23.04
N LEU A 85 1.61 -0.61 -22.59
CA LEU A 85 2.76 -0.33 -23.44
C LEU A 85 3.72 -1.52 -23.58
N VAL A 86 3.63 -2.55 -22.73
CA VAL A 86 4.43 -3.79 -22.85
C VAL A 86 4.43 -4.39 -24.26
N PRO A 87 3.28 -4.62 -24.94
CA PRO A 87 3.29 -5.20 -26.29
C PRO A 87 3.95 -4.30 -27.33
N TYR A 88 3.94 -2.98 -27.15
CA TYR A 88 4.63 -2.04 -28.05
C TYR A 88 6.14 -2.08 -27.82
N PHE A 89 6.58 -2.05 -26.57
CA PHE A 89 8.00 -2.14 -26.23
C PHE A 89 8.61 -3.51 -26.53
N SER A 90 7.85 -4.60 -26.42
CA SER A 90 8.34 -5.94 -26.78
C SER A 90 8.52 -6.13 -28.29
N GLN A 91 7.78 -5.37 -29.10
CA GLN A 91 7.91 -5.39 -30.57
C GLN A 91 9.08 -4.55 -31.08
N LEU A 92 9.52 -3.52 -30.35
CA LEU A 92 10.69 -2.69 -30.68
C LEU A 92 12.03 -3.46 -30.62
N GLY A 93 12.05 -4.61 -29.94
CA GLY A 93 13.23 -5.48 -29.85
C GLY A 93 13.31 -6.57 -30.93
N ARG A 94 12.35 -6.64 -31.85
CA ARG A 94 12.41 -7.49 -33.07
C ARG A 94 12.90 -6.68 -34.26
#